data_AF-E6WNN2-F1
#
_entry.id   AF-E6WNN2-F1
#
_cell.length_a   1.000
_cell.length_b   1.000
_cell.length_c   1.000
_cell.angle_alpha   90.00
_cell.angle_beta   90.00
_cell.angle_gamma   90.00
#
_symmetry.space_group_name_H-M   'P 1'
#
loop_
_entity.id
_entity.type
_entity.pdbx_description
1 polymer ?
#
loop_
_entity_poly.entity_id
_entity_poly.type
_entity_poly.pdbx_seq_one_letter_code
_entity_poly.pdbx_strand_id
1 'polypeptide(L)'
;MMDSNVLDEIAGLTAGAFRLRDLWLRETRIAGGPWQAAQRRREIVTGGGRVICTLLEDGGIIPGAYPRTRFAGDAGNPEITHAADAGVRVERLDEHLYRIRQEATLRRLNASGPED
;
A
#
# COMPACT_ATOMS: atom_id res chain seq x y z
N MET A 1 0.69 -9.11 -4.81
CA MET A 1 0.60 -8.15 -5.95
C MET A 1 -0.64 -7.29 -5.72
N MET A 2 -0.61 -5.98 -5.95
CA MET A 2 -1.82 -5.14 -5.74
C MET A 2 -2.72 -5.21 -6.98
N ASP A 3 -3.72 -6.08 -6.95
CA ASP A 3 -4.68 -6.28 -8.03
C ASP A 3 -6.08 -5.75 -7.68
N SER A 4 -7.04 -5.89 -8.60
CA SER A 4 -8.40 -5.38 -8.42
C SER A 4 -9.11 -5.98 -7.20
N ASN A 5 -8.89 -7.26 -6.89
CA ASN A 5 -9.54 -7.92 -5.76
C ASN A 5 -9.06 -7.31 -4.44
N VAL A 6 -7.75 -7.06 -4.32
CA VAL A 6 -7.17 -6.39 -3.15
C VAL A 6 -7.74 -4.97 -2.99
N LEU A 7 -7.91 -4.23 -4.09
CA LEU A 7 -8.50 -2.89 -4.06
C LEU A 7 -9.97 -2.90 -3.64
N ASP A 8 -10.75 -3.86 -4.12
CA ASP A 8 -12.15 -4.04 -3.72
C ASP A 8 -12.26 -4.42 -2.25
N GLU A 9 -11.35 -5.24 -1.74
CA GLU A 9 -11.31 -5.61 -0.33
C GLU A 9 -10.96 -4.41 0.57
N ILE A 10 -10.00 -3.57 0.16
CA ILE A 10 -9.69 -2.29 0.83
C ILE A 10 -10.91 -1.36 0.85
N ALA A 11 -11.62 -1.26 -0.28
CA ALA A 11 -12.86 -0.48 -0.35
C ALA A 11 -13.93 -1.06 0.59
N GLY A 12 -14.06 -2.39 0.68
CA GLY A 12 -14.96 -3.08 1.61
C GLY A 12 -14.60 -2.83 3.09
N LEU A 13 -13.31 -2.78 3.44
CA LEU A 13 -12.86 -2.45 4.80
C LEU A 13 -13.27 -1.04 5.23
N THR A 14 -13.29 -0.10 4.29
CA THR A 14 -13.59 1.31 4.53
C THR A 14 -15.02 1.70 4.17
N ALA A 15 -15.84 0.75 3.73
CA ALA A 15 -17.18 1.00 3.16
C ALA A 15 -17.18 2.07 2.04
N GLY A 16 -16.08 2.16 1.28
CA GLY A 16 -15.91 3.17 0.23
C GLY A 16 -15.69 4.60 0.72
N ALA A 17 -15.38 4.80 2.01
CA ALA A 17 -15.20 6.14 2.60
C ALA A 17 -14.03 6.94 1.99
N PHE A 18 -13.06 6.25 1.38
CA PHE A 18 -11.88 6.88 0.78
C PHE A 18 -11.78 6.62 -0.71
N ARG A 19 -11.32 7.61 -1.45
CA ARG A 19 -10.78 7.40 -2.79
C ARG A 19 -9.33 6.96 -2.66
N LEU A 20 -8.79 6.31 -3.68
CA LEU A 20 -7.37 5.88 -3.70
C LEU A 20 -6.40 7.04 -3.46
N ARG A 21 -6.74 8.24 -3.93
CA ARG A 21 -5.94 9.46 -3.75
C ARG A 21 -5.87 9.92 -2.28
N ASP A 22 -6.79 9.46 -1.45
CA ASP A 22 -6.88 9.81 -0.02
C ASP A 22 -6.13 8.80 0.85
N LEU A 23 -5.59 7.74 0.23
CA LEU A 23 -4.90 6.64 0.88
C LEU A 23 -3.41 6.65 0.53
N TRP A 24 -2.63 6.07 1.42
CA TRP A 24 -1.19 6.02 1.33
C TRP A 24 -0.72 4.58 1.52
N LEU A 25 0.31 4.20 0.77
CA LEU A 25 1.06 2.98 0.98
C LEU A 25 2.28 3.31 1.86
N ARG A 26 2.35 2.66 3.02
CA ARG A 26 3.52 2.68 3.90
C ARG A 26 4.28 1.37 3.75
N GLU A 27 5.53 1.43 3.29
CA GLU A 27 6.47 0.31 3.32
C GLU A 27 7.46 0.53 4.47
N THR A 28 7.52 -0.42 5.41
CA THR A 28 8.49 -0.41 6.51
C THR A 28 9.43 -1.58 6.34
N ARG A 29 10.73 -1.29 6.22
CA ARG A 29 11.79 -2.29 6.24
C ARG A 29 12.17 -2.57 7.69
N ILE A 30 11.86 -3.77 8.14
CA ILE A 30 12.20 -4.26 9.47
C ILE A 30 13.54 -4.96 9.34
N ALA A 31 14.56 -4.42 10.01
CA ALA A 31 15.87 -5.04 10.06
C ALA A 31 15.76 -6.43 10.70
N GLY A 32 16.39 -7.41 10.06
CA GLY A 32 16.48 -8.76 10.60
C GLY A 32 17.47 -8.83 11.76
N GLY A 33 17.22 -9.74 12.70
CA GLY A 33 18.21 -10.12 13.72
C GLY A 33 19.20 -11.17 13.19
N PRO A 34 20.17 -11.61 14.00
CA PRO A 34 21.16 -12.64 13.62
C PRO A 34 20.54 -13.96 13.12
N TRP A 35 19.29 -14.23 13.49
CA TRP A 35 18.55 -15.46 13.18
C TRP A 35 17.21 -15.19 12.46
N GLN A 36 16.98 -13.95 12.02
CA GLN A 36 15.73 -13.57 11.34
C GLN A 36 16.05 -12.79 10.07
N ALA A 37 15.44 -13.18 8.95
CA ALA A 37 15.55 -12.41 7.72
C ALA A 37 14.94 -11.01 7.91
N ALA A 38 15.52 -10.02 7.24
CA ALA A 38 14.89 -8.71 7.14
C ALA A 38 13.53 -8.84 6.45
N GLN A 39 12.52 -8.16 6.98
CA GLN A 39 11.16 -8.23 6.48
C GLN A 39 10.71 -6.89 5.91
N ARG A 40 9.80 -6.95 4.94
CA ARG A 40 9.11 -5.76 4.44
C ARG A 40 7.65 -5.85 4.84
N ARG A 41 7.20 -4.85 5.58
CA ARG A 41 5.79 -4.68 5.92
C ARG A 41 5.20 -3.62 5.03
N ARG A 42 4.09 -3.93 4.36
CA ARG A 42 3.34 -2.98 3.54
C ARG A 42 1.97 -2.75 4.15
N GLU A 43 1.57 -1.50 4.30
CA GLU A 43 0.33 -1.13 4.95
C GLU A 43 -0.40 -0.06 4.14
N ILE A 44 -1.72 -0.16 4.09
CA ILE A 44 -2.57 0.92 3.59
C ILE A 44 -2.96 1.78 4.78
N VAL A 45 -2.66 3.06 4.70
CA VAL A 45 -2.89 4.02 5.77
C VAL A 45 -3.68 5.23 5.29
N THR A 46 -4.40 5.85 6.21
CA THR A 46 -5.16 7.10 6.00
C THR A 46 -4.26 8.34 6.12
N GLY A 47 -4.82 9.51 5.83
CA GLY A 47 -4.22 10.81 6.11
C GLY A 47 -3.92 11.02 7.61
N GLY A 48 -4.71 10.52 8.55
CA GLY A 48 -4.29 10.57 9.98
C GLY A 48 -3.30 9.48 10.40
N GLY A 49 -2.68 8.77 9.45
CA GLY A 49 -1.68 7.74 9.73
C GLY A 49 -2.24 6.42 10.29
N ARG A 50 -3.56 6.22 10.27
CA ARG A 50 -4.20 4.99 10.77
C ARG A 50 -4.08 3.88 9.75
N VAL A 51 -3.76 2.67 10.22
CA VAL A 51 -3.65 1.48 9.38
C VAL A 51 -5.04 0.91 9.08
N ILE A 52 -5.40 0.85 7.81
CA ILE A 52 -6.60 0.17 7.31
C ILE A 52 -6.33 -1.33 7.19
N CYS A 53 -5.20 -1.72 6.61
CA CYS A 53 -4.79 -3.12 6.50
C CYS A 53 -3.27 -3.25 6.29
N THR A 54 -2.75 -4.45 6.59
CA THR A 54 -1.41 -4.91 6.18
C THR A 54 -1.54 -5.80 4.94
N LEU A 55 -0.71 -5.57 3.93
CA LEU A 55 -0.62 -6.36 2.72
C LEU A 55 0.42 -7.47 2.91
N LEU A 56 0.03 -8.70 2.59
CA LEU A 56 0.90 -9.86 2.61
C LEU A 56 1.59 -10.05 1.25
N GLU A 57 2.73 -10.73 1.25
CA GLU A 57 3.51 -10.95 0.02
C GLU A 57 2.77 -11.83 -1.00
N ASP A 58 1.96 -12.77 -0.51
CA ASP A 58 1.09 -13.66 -1.29
C ASP A 58 -0.13 -12.95 -1.89
N GLY A 59 -0.34 -11.67 -1.56
CA GLY A 59 -1.50 -10.90 -2.02
C GLY A 59 -2.69 -10.92 -1.07
N GLY A 60 -2.60 -11.60 0.07
CA GLY A 60 -3.60 -11.51 1.13
C GLY A 60 -3.58 -10.16 1.85
N ILE A 61 -4.65 -9.86 2.59
CA ILE A 61 -4.69 -8.70 3.48
C ILE A 61 -5.03 -9.11 4.91
N ILE A 62 -4.44 -8.41 5.88
CA ILE A 62 -4.82 -8.48 7.28
C ILE A 62 -5.47 -7.15 7.65
N PRO A 63 -6.77 -7.13 7.98
CA PRO A 63 -7.46 -5.92 8.41
C PRO A 63 -6.80 -5.29 9.64
N GLY A 64 -6.75 -3.96 9.67
CA GLY A 64 -6.32 -3.20 10.84
C GLY A 64 -7.32 -3.30 11.99
N ALA A 65 -6.86 -2.99 13.20
CA ALA A 65 -7.65 -3.14 14.43
C ALA A 65 -8.70 -2.03 14.65
N TYR A 66 -8.72 -0.99 13.82
CA TYR A 66 -9.59 0.16 14.04
C TYR A 66 -11.01 -0.08 13.50
N PRO A 67 -12.05 0.23 14.30
CA PRO A 67 -13.43 0.15 13.81
C PRO A 67 -13.66 1.19 12.72
N ARG A 68 -14.46 0.81 11.71
CA ARG A 68 -14.72 1.60 10.49
C ARG A 68 -15.11 3.05 10.75
N THR A 69 -15.83 3.31 11.84
CA THR A 69 -16.32 4.65 12.23
C THR A 69 -15.19 5.64 12.57
N ARG A 70 -13.99 5.17 12.91
CA ARG A 70 -12.84 6.03 13.25
C ARG A 70 -12.11 6.60 12.04
N PHE A 71 -12.50 6.22 10.84
CA PHE A 71 -11.90 6.72 9.60
C PHE A 71 -12.59 7.97 9.03
N ALA A 72 -13.73 8.39 9.62
CA ALA A 72 -14.44 9.58 9.18
C ALA A 72 -13.58 10.85 9.37
N GLY A 73 -13.35 11.59 8.28
CA GLY A 73 -12.54 12.81 8.29
C GLY A 73 -11.03 12.58 8.26
N ASP A 74 -10.58 11.34 8.04
CA ASP A 74 -9.17 10.96 8.10
C ASP A 74 -8.43 11.07 6.75
N ALA A 75 -9.02 11.77 5.80
CA ALA A 75 -8.45 12.02 4.48
C ALA A 75 -7.43 13.16 4.55
N GLY A 76 -6.37 13.09 3.75
CA GLY A 76 -5.37 14.14 3.67
C GLY A 76 -3.94 13.62 3.62
N ASN A 77 -2.98 14.49 3.93
CA ASN A 77 -1.57 14.11 4.04
C ASN A 77 -1.35 13.26 5.28
N PRO A 78 -0.49 12.24 5.20
CA PRO A 78 -0.37 11.25 6.24
C PRO A 78 0.39 11.85 7.42
N GLU A 79 -0.27 11.99 8.58
CA GLU A 79 0.33 12.25 9.89
C GLU A 79 1.10 10.99 10.36
N ILE A 80 2.05 10.53 9.53
CA ILE A 80 2.91 9.41 9.88
C ILE A 80 4.09 9.99 10.65
N THR A 81 4.07 9.80 11.96
CA THR A 81 5.15 10.16 12.90
C THR A 81 6.51 9.50 12.58
N HIS A 82 6.53 8.54 11.66
CA HIS A 82 7.69 7.72 11.30
C HIS A 82 8.16 7.93 9.85
N ALA A 83 7.63 8.90 9.10
CA ALA A 83 8.00 9.09 7.69
C ALA A 83 9.48 9.46 7.50
N ALA A 84 10.13 9.99 8.55
CA ALA A 84 11.56 10.31 8.59
C ALA A 84 12.42 9.16 9.15
N ASP A 85 11.82 8.06 9.63
CA ASP A 85 12.57 6.96 10.23
C ASP A 85 13.30 6.16 9.15
N ALA A 86 14.56 5.83 9.42
CA ALA A 86 15.37 5.03 8.52
C ALA A 86 14.67 3.69 8.21
N GLY A 87 14.31 3.47 6.95
CA GLY A 87 13.64 2.25 6.50
C GLY A 87 12.12 2.37 6.33
N VAL A 88 11.50 3.52 6.61
CA VAL A 88 10.10 3.79 6.27
C VAL A 88 10.02 4.57 4.96
N ARG A 89 9.17 4.11 4.05
CA ARG A 89 8.80 4.82 2.82
C ARG A 89 7.28 4.97 2.77
N VAL A 90 6.83 6.16 2.39
CA VAL A 90 5.41 6.47 2.21
C VAL A 90 5.20 7.01 0.80
N GLU A 91 4.20 6.49 0.09
CA GLU A 91 3.83 6.90 -1.28
C GLU A 91 2.29 6.97 -1.36
N ARG A 92 1.74 7.89 -2.15
CA ARG A 92 0.28 7.91 -2.37
C ARG A 92 -0.14 6.64 -3.11
N LEU A 93 -1.29 6.09 -2.74
CA LEU A 93 -1.71 4.82 -3.29
C LEU A 93 -2.04 4.91 -4.79
N ASP A 94 -2.62 6.01 -5.25
CA ASP A 94 -2.90 6.24 -6.68
C ASP A 94 -1.62 6.39 -7.52
N GLU A 95 -0.63 7.14 -7.03
CA GLU A 95 0.70 7.26 -7.66
C GLU A 95 1.41 5.90 -7.75
N HIS A 96 1.36 5.12 -6.67
CA HIS A 96 1.94 3.77 -6.63
C HIS A 96 1.30 2.85 -7.69
N LEU A 97 -0.03 2.83 -7.76
CA LEU A 97 -0.77 2.03 -8.74
C LEU A 97 -0.49 2.47 -10.18
N TYR A 98 -0.39 3.79 -10.41
CA TYR A 98 -0.03 4.33 -11.71
C TYR A 98 1.37 3.87 -12.14
N ARG A 99 2.35 3.93 -11.23
CA ARG A 99 3.72 3.47 -11.47
C ARG A 99 3.78 1.98 -11.80
N ILE A 100 3.12 1.12 -11.02
CA ILE A 100 3.07 -0.33 -11.30
C ILE A 100 2.45 -0.61 -12.67
N ARG A 101 1.36 0.09 -13.03
CA ARG A 101 0.72 -0.08 -14.34
C ARG A 101 1.65 0.32 -15.48
N GLN A 102 2.37 1.44 -15.34
CA GLN A 102 3.37 1.85 -16.32
C GLN A 102 4.50 0.83 -16.46
N GLU A 103 5.06 0.35 -15.34
CA GLU A 103 6.11 -0.68 -15.34
C GLU A 103 5.63 -1.97 -16.02
N ALA A 104 4.38 -2.39 -15.80
CA ALA A 104 3.80 -3.55 -16.44
C ALA A 104 3.60 -3.35 -17.95
N THR A 105 3.15 -2.18 -18.39
CA THR A 105 3.02 -1.83 -19.81
C THR A 105 4.37 -1.85 -20.51
N LEU A 106 5.40 -1.24 -19.90
CA LEU A 106 6.77 -1.23 -20.45
C LEU A 106 7.35 -2.65 -20.57
N ARG A 107 7.12 -3.51 -19.56
CA ARG A 107 7.55 -4.92 -19.62
C ARG A 107 6.88 -5.68 -20.74
N ARG A 108 5.59 -5.43 -21.00
CA ARG A 108 4.86 -6.06 -22.12
C ARG A 108 5.42 -5.61 -23.46
N LEU A 109 5.63 -4.30 -23.65
CA LEU A 109 6.22 -3.75 -24.88
C LEU A 109 7.61 -4.33 -25.16
N ASN A 110 8.45 -4.47 -24.14
CA ASN A 110 9.78 -5.08 -24.28
C ASN A 110 9.73 -6.59 -24.52
N ALA A 111 8.70 -7.29 -24.02
CA ALA A 111 8.50 -8.72 -24.27
C ALA A 111 7.91 -9.01 -25.66
N SER A 112 7.21 -8.03 -26.26
CA SER A 112 6.65 -8.06 -27.61
C SER A 112 7.59 -7.47 -28.67
N GLY A 113 8.92 -7.61 -28.47
CA GLY A 113 9.91 -7.21 -29.48
C GLY A 113 9.59 -7.81 -30.86
N PRO A 114 9.98 -7.15 -31.96
CA PRO A 114 9.58 -7.55 -33.30
C PRO A 114 10.00 -9.00 -33.55
N GLU A 115 9.03 -9.84 -33.92
CA GLU A 115 9.31 -11.13 -34.54
C GLU A 115 9.94 -10.81 -35.91
N ASP A 116 11.26 -11.01 -36.03
CA ASP A 116 11.96 -11.04 -37.32
C ASP A 116 11.44 -12.19 -38.20
#